data_AF-A0A6J8AAB0-F1
#
_entry.id   AF-A0A6J8AAB0-F1
#
_cell.length_a   1.000
_cell.length_b   1.000
_cell.length_c   1.000
_cell.angle_alpha   90.00
_cell.angle_beta   90.00
_cell.angle_gamma   90.00
#
_symmetry.space_group_name_H-M   'P 1'
#
loop_
_entity.id
_entity.type
_entity.pdbx_description
1 polymer ?
#
loop_
_entity_poly.entity_id
_entity_poly.type
_entity_poly.pdbx_seq_one_letter_code
_entity_poly.pdbx_strand_id
1 'polypeptide(L)'
;MPRPDIRNSVVMSAWTQQEQIDELRGKLHLKERDARAFFESSEERKILNERLIAKLRAENKKKRVTLAKSINGDEKVIHSVFQNRKEELLSMQRYTVEGAVKTMDQKVCEASKRRNTIKHEADIKRDRLKELQSTLRQMRLVNTEDFDLERKQVIRRLQNEMDKAGIKYEAARNITRRYEEIMAHMQEECRLYPARLNVLEEIFRDASTELDVLKLMNEKAVKSSDDTRRDLMKMEREMYQARRARDQQLNVTKKEVERRKEPTDRTERRAKVAYVTDTAGDTKATKLQQEKEDRQEKILTLEDAFEKIKSAIHVSNMDDIVFRVTNQDNTRHRILQQEQEKLDAKERLMEEKTSLRVIFEDLKFTSQRQIAK
;
A
#
# COMPACT_ATOMS: atom_id res chain seq x y z
N MET A 1 131.49 24.23 43.29
CA MET A 1 132.71 23.38 43.20
C MET A 1 132.36 22.15 42.38
N PRO A 2 133.25 21.59 41.54
CA PRO A 2 134.71 21.81 41.46
C PRO A 2 135.05 22.86 40.39
N ARG A 3 135.80 23.93 40.67
CA ARG A 3 137.25 24.14 40.91
C ARG A 3 137.83 24.92 39.71
N PRO A 4 138.53 26.04 39.96
CA PRO A 4 139.79 26.29 39.27
C PRO A 4 140.93 26.18 40.29
N ASP A 5 141.95 25.40 39.92
CA ASP A 5 143.21 25.26 40.65
C ASP A 5 143.98 26.58 40.66
N ILE A 6 144.32 27.05 41.87
CA ILE A 6 145.44 27.95 42.11
C ILE A 6 146.62 27.05 42.50
N ARG A 7 147.67 27.00 41.67
CA ARG A 7 149.01 26.65 42.11
C ARG A 7 149.87 27.91 42.05
N ASN A 8 149.89 28.65 43.16
CA ASN A 8 151.02 29.50 43.50
C ASN A 8 151.85 28.75 44.54
N SER A 9 153.15 28.67 44.26
CA SER A 9 154.12 27.93 45.06
C SER A 9 154.28 28.55 46.45
N VAL A 10 154.12 27.70 47.44
CA VAL A 10 154.56 27.88 48.82
C VAL A 10 156.09 27.88 48.85
N VAL A 11 156.69 28.90 49.43
CA VAL A 11 157.94 28.76 50.19
C VAL A 11 157.68 29.38 51.56
N MET A 12 157.48 28.48 52.52
CA MET A 12 157.48 28.71 53.97
C MET A 12 158.91 28.83 54.48
N SER A 13 159.12 29.66 55.52
CA SER A 13 159.92 29.41 56.74
C SER A 13 160.25 30.78 57.37
N ALA A 14 160.02 31.12 58.64
CA ALA A 14 159.69 30.36 59.84
C ALA A 14 158.78 31.23 60.74
N TRP A 15 157.70 30.66 61.28
CA TRP A 15 156.74 31.36 62.16
C TRP A 15 157.05 31.01 63.62
N THR A 16 157.06 32.02 64.49
CA THR A 16 157.27 31.90 65.93
C THR A 16 155.99 31.43 66.63
N GLN A 17 156.09 30.73 67.79
CA GLN A 17 154.91 30.25 68.55
C GLN A 17 153.90 31.37 68.88
N GLN A 18 154.39 32.61 68.98
CA GLN A 18 153.56 33.80 69.20
C GLN A 18 152.69 34.14 67.99
N GLU A 19 153.22 34.03 66.76
CA GLU A 19 152.46 34.26 65.52
C GLU A 19 151.39 33.18 65.32
N GLN A 20 151.64 31.95 65.75
CA GLN A 20 150.66 30.85 65.68
C GLN A 20 149.51 31.05 66.71
N ILE A 21 149.81 31.59 67.89
CA ILE A 21 148.81 31.99 68.89
C ILE A 21 147.99 33.19 68.39
N ASP A 22 148.63 34.18 67.76
CA ASP A 22 147.93 35.35 67.23
C ASP A 22 147.09 35.00 65.99
N GLU A 23 147.52 34.06 65.16
CA GLU A 23 146.71 33.51 64.06
C GLU A 23 145.50 32.73 64.59
N LEU A 24 145.67 31.90 65.64
CA LEU A 24 144.56 31.18 66.27
C LEU A 24 143.58 32.13 66.98
N ARG A 25 144.07 33.19 67.63
CA ARG A 25 143.24 34.27 68.20
C ARG A 25 142.49 35.02 67.10
N GLY A 26 143.15 35.32 65.98
CA GLY A 26 142.51 35.91 64.80
C GLY A 26 141.42 35.00 64.20
N LYS A 27 141.68 33.70 64.08
CA LYS A 27 140.69 32.70 63.62
C LYS A 27 139.53 32.56 64.60
N LEU A 28 139.78 32.56 65.91
CA LEU A 28 138.73 32.51 66.94
C LEU A 28 137.86 33.77 66.87
N HIS A 29 138.48 34.95 66.81
CA HIS A 29 137.78 36.23 66.75
C HIS A 29 136.98 36.38 65.44
N LEU A 30 137.46 35.83 64.32
CA LEU A 30 136.72 35.76 63.06
C LEU A 30 135.53 34.80 63.17
N LYS A 31 135.70 33.63 63.79
CA LYS A 31 134.61 32.67 64.03
C LYS A 31 133.55 33.22 64.97
N GLU A 32 133.94 33.95 66.00
CA GLU A 32 133.01 34.63 66.91
C GLU A 32 132.27 35.77 66.20
N ARG A 33 132.95 36.52 65.33
CA ARG A 33 132.33 37.57 64.52
C ARG A 33 131.37 37.01 63.48
N ASP A 34 131.72 35.91 62.82
CA ASP A 34 130.85 35.21 61.88
C ASP A 34 129.64 34.61 62.61
N ALA A 35 129.84 33.94 63.75
CA ALA A 35 128.74 33.41 64.55
C ALA A 35 127.79 34.52 65.02
N ARG A 36 128.34 35.68 65.42
CA ARG A 36 127.55 36.86 65.78
C ARG A 36 126.78 37.42 64.58
N ALA A 37 127.41 37.58 63.42
CA ALA A 37 126.75 38.05 62.20
C ALA A 37 125.67 37.07 61.68
N PHE A 38 125.90 35.75 61.79
CA PHE A 38 124.88 34.75 61.45
C PHE A 38 123.71 34.77 62.41
N PHE A 39 123.96 34.93 63.71
CA PHE A 39 122.90 35.07 64.71
C PHE A 39 122.09 36.35 64.49
N GLU A 40 122.76 37.49 64.29
CA GLU A 40 122.13 38.76 63.97
C GLU A 40 121.30 38.67 62.67
N SER A 41 121.83 38.10 61.59
CA SER A 41 121.09 37.88 60.33
C SER A 41 119.92 36.90 60.48
N SER A 42 120.01 35.92 61.38
CA SER A 42 118.91 34.99 61.67
C SER A 42 117.81 35.67 62.48
N GLU A 43 118.17 36.45 63.51
CA GLU A 43 117.22 37.24 64.30
C GLU A 43 116.56 38.34 63.46
N GLU A 44 117.30 39.03 62.60
CA GLU A 44 116.74 39.97 61.62
C GLU A 44 115.73 39.28 60.68
N ARG A 45 116.07 38.09 60.15
CA ARG A 45 115.14 37.31 59.32
C ARG A 45 113.91 36.86 60.10
N LYS A 46 114.06 36.49 61.38
CA LYS A 46 112.94 36.13 62.25
C LYS A 46 112.02 37.33 62.50
N ILE A 47 112.58 38.50 62.80
CA ILE A 47 111.82 39.75 62.95
C ILE A 47 111.11 40.12 61.63
N LEU A 48 111.78 39.98 60.49
CA LEU A 48 111.17 40.22 59.17
C LEU A 48 110.02 39.24 58.88
N ASN A 49 110.20 37.95 59.19
CA ASN A 49 109.17 36.92 59.05
C ASN A 49 107.99 37.17 59.98
N GLU A 50 108.23 37.55 61.24
CA GLU A 50 107.17 37.93 62.19
C GLU A 50 106.38 39.14 61.68
N ARG A 51 107.06 40.16 61.14
CA ARG A 51 106.42 41.31 60.49
C ARG A 51 105.59 40.89 59.27
N LEU A 52 106.09 39.98 58.44
CA LEU A 52 105.37 39.46 57.27
C LEU A 52 104.12 38.67 57.67
N ILE A 53 104.23 37.80 58.67
CA ILE A 53 103.09 37.04 59.21
C ILE A 53 102.03 38.01 59.77
N ALA A 54 102.44 39.06 60.49
CA ALA A 54 101.52 40.08 60.99
C ALA A 54 100.80 40.80 59.85
N LYS A 55 101.51 41.19 58.78
CA LYS A 55 100.92 41.79 57.57
C LYS A 55 99.91 40.85 56.90
N LEU A 56 100.28 39.59 56.64
CA LEU A 56 99.40 38.59 56.01
C LEU A 56 98.15 38.30 56.85
N ARG A 57 98.27 38.28 58.18
CA ARG A 57 97.12 38.14 59.09
C ARG A 57 96.20 39.36 59.04
N ALA A 58 96.76 40.57 58.99
CA ALA A 58 95.98 41.79 58.84
C ALA A 58 95.25 41.84 57.49
N GLU A 59 95.91 41.43 56.40
CA GLU A 59 95.30 41.33 55.08
C GLU A 59 94.20 40.26 55.04
N ASN A 60 94.42 39.08 55.63
CA ASN A 60 93.37 38.06 55.74
C ASN A 60 92.17 38.55 56.55
N LYS A 61 92.40 39.26 57.66
CA LYS A 61 91.33 39.89 58.44
C LYS A 61 90.57 40.91 57.59
N LYS A 62 91.26 41.76 56.83
CA LYS A 62 90.62 42.71 55.90
C LYS A 62 89.80 41.99 54.83
N LYS A 63 90.35 40.98 54.16
CA LYS A 63 89.64 40.18 53.13
C LYS A 63 88.41 39.48 53.70
N ARG A 64 88.48 38.90 54.90
CA ARG A 64 87.33 38.30 55.60
C ARG A 64 86.24 39.33 55.89
N VAL A 65 86.62 40.52 56.37
CA VAL A 65 85.67 41.61 56.62
C VAL A 65 85.03 42.11 55.32
N THR A 66 85.80 42.27 54.24
CA THR A 66 85.27 42.67 52.93
C THR A 66 84.30 41.63 52.38
N LEU A 67 84.65 40.34 52.47
CA LEU A 67 83.77 39.24 52.05
C LEU A 67 82.47 39.21 52.87
N ALA A 68 82.56 39.35 54.20
CA ALA A 68 81.40 39.43 55.07
C ALA A 68 80.50 40.63 54.72
N LYS A 69 81.08 41.81 54.44
CA LYS A 69 80.31 42.99 54.01
C LYS A 69 79.61 42.78 52.66
N SER A 70 80.24 42.07 51.72
CA SER A 70 79.63 41.74 50.42
C SER A 70 78.45 40.78 50.58
N ILE A 71 78.65 39.65 51.28
CA ILE A 71 77.60 38.64 51.51
C ILE A 71 76.43 39.24 52.30
N ASN A 72 76.73 39.98 53.35
CA ASN A 72 75.71 40.60 54.20
C ASN A 72 75.05 41.82 53.53
N GLY A 73 75.69 42.38 52.49
CA GLY A 73 75.10 43.40 51.61
C GLY A 73 74.10 42.76 50.65
N ASP A 74 74.49 41.66 50.00
CA ASP A 74 73.63 40.88 49.10
C ASP A 74 72.38 40.37 49.82
N GLU A 75 72.53 39.80 51.03
CA GLU A 75 71.41 39.32 51.84
C GLU A 75 70.41 40.44 52.20
N LYS A 76 70.91 41.64 52.54
CA LYS A 76 70.05 42.79 52.86
C LYS A 76 69.26 43.29 51.65
N VAL A 77 69.87 43.31 50.48
CA VAL A 77 69.22 43.73 49.23
C VAL A 77 68.15 42.71 48.81
N ILE A 78 68.44 41.41 48.93
CA ILE A 78 67.46 40.36 48.64
C ILE A 78 66.29 40.45 49.64
N HIS A 79 66.57 40.64 50.93
CA HIS A 79 65.52 40.76 51.94
C HIS A 79 64.62 41.99 51.76
N SER A 80 65.15 43.13 51.32
CA SER A 80 64.33 44.33 51.08
C SER A 80 63.42 44.19 49.86
N VAL A 81 63.91 43.55 48.78
CA VAL A 81 63.14 43.38 47.54
C VAL A 81 62.04 42.31 47.68
N PHE A 82 62.30 41.23 48.42
CA PHE A 82 61.36 40.10 48.56
C PHE A 82 60.58 40.10 49.89
N GLN A 83 60.45 41.26 50.56
CA GLN A 83 59.76 41.35 51.85
C GLN A 83 58.31 40.81 51.82
N ASN A 84 57.62 40.98 50.70
CA ASN A 84 56.23 40.51 50.49
C ASN A 84 56.14 39.13 49.80
N ARG A 85 57.27 38.51 49.47
CA ARG A 85 57.39 37.31 48.65
C ARG A 85 58.21 36.24 49.38
N LYS A 86 57.56 35.60 50.36
CA LYS A 86 58.20 34.70 51.33
C LYS A 86 58.84 33.47 50.67
N GLU A 87 58.21 32.90 49.64
CA GLU A 87 58.73 31.71 48.96
C GLU A 87 59.99 32.02 48.15
N GLU A 88 60.00 33.14 47.44
CA GLU A 88 61.15 33.60 46.67
C GLU A 88 62.29 34.06 47.58
N LEU A 89 61.97 34.68 48.72
CA LEU A 89 62.95 35.06 49.74
C LEU A 89 63.69 33.83 50.31
N LEU A 90 62.94 32.79 50.70
CA LEU A 90 63.52 31.56 51.24
C LEU A 90 64.39 30.81 50.21
N SER A 91 63.97 30.81 48.94
CA SER A 91 64.72 30.19 47.84
C SER A 91 66.02 30.94 47.49
N MET A 92 66.11 32.25 47.77
CA MET A 92 67.20 33.12 47.30
C MET A 92 68.09 33.66 48.41
N GLN A 93 67.90 33.26 49.68
CA GLN A 93 68.66 33.78 50.82
C GLN A 93 70.18 33.57 50.73
N ARG A 94 70.63 32.56 49.97
CA ARG A 94 72.06 32.23 49.77
C ARG A 94 72.61 32.62 48.40
N TYR A 95 71.82 33.34 47.58
CA TYR A 95 72.22 33.75 46.25
C TYR A 95 72.98 35.08 46.29
N THR A 96 73.87 35.29 45.33
CA THR A 96 74.35 36.64 45.01
C THR A 96 73.22 37.41 44.33
N VAL A 97 73.25 38.75 44.40
CA VAL A 97 72.24 39.61 43.76
C VAL A 97 72.11 39.29 42.26
N GLU A 98 73.22 39.08 41.56
CA GLU A 98 73.22 38.73 40.13
C GLU A 98 72.56 37.37 39.85
N GLY A 99 72.78 36.37 40.71
CA GLY A 99 72.15 35.06 40.61
C GLY A 99 70.64 35.11 40.88
N ALA A 100 70.22 35.95 41.83
CA ALA A 100 68.81 36.18 42.13
C ALA A 100 68.08 36.84 40.94
N VAL A 101 68.70 37.84 40.30
CA VAL A 101 68.17 38.49 39.08
C VAL A 101 68.00 37.47 37.95
N LYS A 102 69.03 36.69 37.62
CA LYS A 102 68.94 35.67 36.56
C LYS A 102 67.84 34.65 36.82
N THR A 103 67.66 34.23 38.08
CA THR A 103 66.62 33.27 38.46
C THR A 103 65.22 33.89 38.35
N MET A 104 65.06 35.15 38.73
CA MET A 104 63.79 35.87 38.54
C MET A 104 63.47 36.12 37.07
N ASP A 105 64.46 36.49 36.27
CA ASP A 105 64.32 36.66 34.82
C ASP A 105 63.87 35.35 34.17
N GLN A 106 64.47 34.22 34.56
CA GLN A 106 64.05 32.90 34.11
C GLN A 106 62.60 32.59 34.52
N LYS A 107 62.20 32.87 35.77
CA LYS A 107 60.82 32.69 36.23
C LYS A 107 59.83 33.58 35.46
N VAL A 108 60.21 34.82 35.15
CA VAL A 108 59.39 35.74 34.35
C VAL A 108 59.27 35.23 32.91
N CYS A 109 60.36 34.72 32.33
CA CYS A 109 60.34 34.12 30.99
C CYS A 109 59.44 32.88 30.95
N GLU A 110 59.51 32.01 31.96
CA GLU A 110 58.63 30.85 32.09
C GLU A 110 57.16 31.24 32.27
N ALA A 111 56.87 32.22 33.14
CA ALA A 111 55.53 32.75 33.31
C ALA A 111 54.98 33.39 32.02
N SER A 112 55.83 34.11 31.28
CA SER A 112 55.49 34.69 29.98
C SER A 112 55.19 33.61 28.93
N LYS A 113 56.01 32.55 28.86
CA LYS A 113 55.74 31.38 28.01
C LYS A 113 54.42 30.73 28.36
N ARG A 114 54.15 30.46 29.64
CA ARG A 114 52.86 29.89 30.10
C ARG A 114 51.66 30.78 29.76
N ARG A 115 51.81 32.09 29.90
CA ARG A 115 50.76 33.05 29.51
C ARG A 115 50.51 32.99 28.00
N ASN A 116 51.56 32.93 27.19
CA ASN A 116 51.44 32.87 25.74
C ASN A 116 50.79 31.57 25.27
N THR A 117 51.10 30.42 25.89
CA THR A 117 50.44 29.14 25.57
C THR A 117 48.95 29.20 25.91
N ILE A 118 48.57 29.67 27.10
CA ILE A 118 47.17 29.82 27.50
C ILE A 118 46.43 30.79 26.56
N LYS A 119 47.07 31.89 26.16
CA LYS A 119 46.47 32.85 25.22
C LYS A 119 46.21 32.20 23.87
N HIS A 120 47.18 31.44 23.34
CA HIS A 120 47.02 30.73 22.08
C HIS A 120 45.88 29.70 22.14
N GLU A 121 45.80 28.92 23.21
CA GLU A 121 44.69 27.97 23.41
C GLU A 121 43.33 28.67 23.49
N ALA A 122 43.26 29.82 24.18
CA ALA A 122 42.04 30.62 24.25
C ALA A 122 41.63 31.18 22.89
N ASP A 123 42.60 31.61 22.07
CA ASP A 123 42.36 32.11 20.72
C ASP A 123 41.85 30.98 19.80
N ILE A 124 42.46 29.79 19.83
CA ILE A 124 41.97 28.60 19.10
C ILE A 124 40.52 28.28 19.48
N LYS A 125 40.23 28.23 20.79
CA LYS A 125 38.86 27.95 21.27
C LYS A 125 37.88 29.03 20.83
N ARG A 126 38.29 30.30 20.81
CA ARG A 126 37.46 31.42 20.35
C ARG A 126 37.15 31.30 18.86
N ASP A 127 38.13 30.97 18.04
CA ASP A 127 37.93 30.81 16.59
C ASP A 127 37.05 29.59 16.29
N ARG A 128 37.27 28.47 16.99
CA ARG A 128 36.37 27.32 16.90
C ARG A 128 34.94 27.66 17.29
N LEU A 129 34.75 28.49 18.32
CA LEU A 129 33.43 28.95 18.73
C LEU A 129 32.76 29.83 17.66
N LYS A 130 33.52 30.71 16.99
CA LYS A 130 33.00 31.50 15.86
C LYS A 130 32.60 30.61 14.68
N GLU A 131 33.40 29.60 14.35
CA GLU A 131 33.06 28.60 13.32
C GLU A 131 31.75 27.86 13.66
N LEU A 132 31.62 27.38 14.90
CA LEU A 132 30.40 26.70 15.37
C LEU A 132 29.19 27.64 15.34
N GLN A 133 29.36 28.90 15.72
CA GLN A 133 28.28 29.89 15.64
C GLN A 133 27.90 30.20 14.18
N SER A 134 28.88 30.27 13.27
CA SER A 134 28.62 30.49 11.84
C SER A 134 27.86 29.31 11.22
N THR A 135 28.31 28.08 11.48
CA THR A 135 27.64 26.86 11.02
C THR A 135 26.22 26.74 11.58
N LEU A 136 26.03 27.04 12.86
CA LEU A 136 24.69 27.06 13.47
C LEU A 136 23.79 28.14 12.85
N ARG A 137 24.31 29.34 12.56
CA ARG A 137 23.54 30.37 11.83
C ARG A 137 23.17 29.92 10.42
N GLN A 138 24.10 29.28 9.70
CA GLN A 138 23.83 28.72 8.38
C GLN A 138 22.73 27.64 8.45
N MET A 139 22.82 26.71 9.41
CA MET A 139 21.79 25.69 9.62
C MET A 139 20.42 26.28 9.99
N ARG A 140 20.39 27.39 10.75
CA ARG A 140 19.13 28.09 11.07
C ARG A 140 18.56 28.86 9.88
N LEU A 141 19.40 29.39 9.00
CA LEU A 141 18.97 30.12 7.80
C LEU A 141 18.47 29.16 6.71
N VAL A 142 18.98 27.92 6.68
CA VAL A 142 18.34 26.80 5.98
C VAL A 142 17.05 26.48 6.74
N ASN A 143 16.03 27.31 6.51
CA ASN A 143 14.70 27.17 7.10
C ASN A 143 14.23 25.73 6.93
N THR A 144 14.14 25.02 8.05
CA THR A 144 13.55 23.68 8.10
C THR A 144 12.08 23.69 7.66
N GLU A 145 11.44 24.86 7.65
CA GLU A 145 10.04 25.06 7.29
C GLU A 145 9.77 24.89 5.79
N ASP A 146 10.64 25.40 4.91
CA ASP A 146 10.45 25.32 3.45
C ASP A 146 10.65 23.89 2.94
N PHE A 147 11.70 23.21 3.43
CA PHE A 147 11.96 21.80 3.13
C PHE A 147 10.86 20.88 3.65
N ASP A 148 10.28 21.18 4.81
CA ASP A 148 9.20 20.40 5.39
C ASP A 148 7.87 20.64 4.65
N LEU A 149 7.62 21.86 4.16
CA LEU A 149 6.45 22.14 3.31
C LEU A 149 6.52 21.39 1.98
N GLU A 150 7.66 21.44 1.28
CA GLU A 150 7.82 20.75 0.00
C GLU A 150 7.71 19.23 0.17
N ARG A 151 8.33 18.66 1.21
CA ARG A 151 8.18 17.24 1.55
C ARG A 151 6.73 16.88 1.86
N LYS A 152 6.00 17.70 2.63
CA LYS A 152 4.57 17.49 2.90
C LYS A 152 3.73 17.54 1.62
N GLN A 153 4.05 18.43 0.68
CA GLN A 153 3.38 18.48 -0.62
C GLN A 153 3.66 17.23 -1.47
N VAL A 154 4.90 16.74 -1.48
CA VAL A 154 5.26 15.48 -2.15
C VAL A 154 4.51 14.31 -1.52
N ILE A 155 4.48 14.20 -0.19
CA ILE A 155 3.73 13.14 0.51
C ILE A 155 2.25 13.19 0.14
N ARG A 156 1.61 14.37 0.16
CA ARG A 156 0.21 14.52 -0.25
C ARG A 156 -0.03 14.13 -1.71
N ARG A 157 0.88 14.48 -2.62
CA ARG A 157 0.79 14.07 -4.03
C ARG A 157 0.88 12.56 -4.17
N LEU A 158 1.85 11.93 -3.52
CA LEU A 158 2.03 10.48 -3.54
C LEU A 158 0.84 9.74 -2.93
N GLN A 159 0.28 10.25 -1.83
CA GLN A 159 -0.96 9.72 -1.24
C GLN A 159 -2.13 9.79 -2.21
N ASN A 160 -2.35 10.96 -2.84
CA ASN A 160 -3.40 11.12 -3.84
C ASN A 160 -3.21 10.22 -5.07
N GLU A 161 -1.97 10.00 -5.50
CA GLU A 161 -1.63 9.09 -6.60
C GLU A 161 -1.90 7.64 -6.23
N MET A 162 -1.55 7.24 -5.00
CA MET A 162 -1.83 5.92 -4.46
C MET A 162 -3.34 5.67 -4.36
N ASP A 163 -4.11 6.61 -3.84
CA ASP A 163 -5.57 6.50 -3.75
C ASP A 163 -6.21 6.40 -5.14
N LYS A 164 -5.75 7.22 -6.10
CA LYS A 164 -6.18 7.12 -7.51
C LYS A 164 -5.85 5.76 -8.12
N ALA A 165 -4.68 5.21 -7.83
CA ALA A 165 -4.29 3.87 -8.30
C ALA A 165 -5.16 2.79 -7.65
N GLY A 166 -5.48 2.91 -6.36
CA GLY A 166 -6.40 2.03 -5.64
C GLY A 166 -7.80 2.02 -6.25
N ILE A 167 -8.38 3.19 -6.48
CA ILE A 167 -9.71 3.32 -7.13
C ILE A 167 -9.69 2.71 -8.54
N LYS A 168 -8.64 2.95 -9.33
CA LYS A 168 -8.49 2.35 -10.66
C LYS A 168 -8.39 0.83 -10.60
N TYR A 169 -7.65 0.30 -9.64
CA TYR A 169 -7.50 -1.14 -9.44
C TYR A 169 -8.84 -1.79 -9.04
N GLU A 170 -9.57 -1.21 -8.10
CA GLU A 170 -10.89 -1.70 -7.70
C GLU A 170 -11.90 -1.63 -8.85
N ALA A 171 -11.89 -0.53 -9.61
CA ALA A 171 -12.72 -0.41 -10.80
C ALA A 171 -12.39 -1.48 -11.85
N ALA A 172 -11.10 -1.69 -12.14
CA ALA A 172 -10.66 -2.73 -13.06
C ALA A 172 -11.05 -4.13 -12.57
N ARG A 173 -10.86 -4.42 -11.28
CA ARG A 173 -11.26 -5.68 -10.65
C ARG A 173 -12.77 -5.92 -10.76
N ASN A 174 -13.59 -4.90 -10.51
CA ASN A 174 -15.04 -4.99 -10.64
C ASN A 174 -15.46 -5.23 -12.09
N ILE A 175 -14.82 -4.56 -13.05
CA ILE A 175 -15.05 -4.78 -14.48
C ILE A 175 -14.68 -6.22 -14.88
N THR A 176 -13.50 -6.70 -14.48
CA THR A 176 -13.06 -8.08 -14.75
C THR A 176 -14.04 -9.10 -14.19
N ARG A 177 -14.42 -8.95 -12.90
CA ARG A 177 -15.42 -9.82 -12.27
C ARG A 177 -16.73 -9.84 -13.04
N ARG A 178 -17.21 -8.67 -13.49
CA ARG A 178 -18.45 -8.60 -14.26
C ARG A 178 -18.33 -9.29 -15.62
N TYR A 179 -17.17 -9.18 -16.29
CA TYR A 179 -16.92 -9.90 -17.53
C TYR A 179 -16.83 -11.42 -17.30
N GLU A 180 -16.22 -11.86 -16.19
CA GLU A 180 -16.20 -13.28 -15.80
C GLU A 180 -17.62 -13.81 -15.57
N GLU A 181 -18.47 -13.06 -14.88
CA GLU A 181 -19.89 -13.40 -14.69
C GLU A 181 -20.65 -13.50 -16.02
N ILE A 182 -20.44 -12.55 -16.94
CA ILE A 182 -21.02 -12.59 -18.29
C ILE A 182 -20.52 -13.80 -19.06
N MET A 183 -19.22 -14.09 -19.02
CA MET A 183 -18.63 -15.24 -19.69
C MET A 183 -19.20 -16.56 -19.14
N ALA A 184 -19.35 -16.68 -17.83
CA ALA A 184 -19.95 -17.87 -17.21
C ALA A 184 -21.39 -18.09 -17.68
N HIS A 185 -22.20 -17.03 -17.73
CA HIS A 185 -23.56 -17.11 -18.26
C HIS A 185 -23.58 -17.49 -19.75
N MET A 186 -22.69 -16.91 -20.57
CA MET A 186 -22.61 -17.26 -21.98
C MET A 186 -22.16 -18.71 -22.20
N GLN A 187 -21.22 -19.19 -21.40
CA GLN A 187 -20.78 -20.59 -21.45
C GLN A 187 -21.90 -21.56 -21.08
N GLU A 188 -22.71 -21.22 -20.07
CA GLU A 188 -23.86 -22.03 -19.68
C GLU A 188 -24.93 -22.04 -20.77
N GLU A 189 -25.24 -20.90 -21.38
CA GLU A 189 -26.15 -20.83 -22.54
C GLU A 189 -25.63 -21.66 -23.73
N CYS A 190 -24.33 -21.56 -24.04
CA CYS A 190 -23.71 -22.38 -25.09
C CYS A 190 -23.81 -23.88 -24.79
N ARG A 191 -23.76 -24.27 -23.51
CA ARG A 191 -23.95 -25.66 -23.08
C ARG A 191 -25.39 -26.14 -23.24
N LEU A 192 -26.36 -25.24 -23.06
CA LEU A 192 -27.79 -25.55 -23.17
C LEU A 192 -28.32 -25.55 -24.61
N TYR A 193 -27.72 -24.79 -25.53
CA TYR A 193 -28.18 -24.71 -26.93
C TYR A 193 -28.27 -26.07 -27.65
N PRO A 194 -27.30 -27.00 -27.54
CA PRO A 194 -27.42 -28.31 -28.18
C PRO A 194 -28.65 -29.10 -27.71
N ALA A 195 -28.94 -29.08 -26.41
CA ALA A 195 -30.12 -29.76 -25.87
C ALA A 195 -31.42 -29.14 -26.40
N ARG A 196 -31.49 -27.81 -26.44
CA ARG A 196 -32.65 -27.09 -27.01
C ARG A 196 -32.80 -27.33 -28.51
N LEU A 197 -31.69 -27.41 -29.24
CA LEU A 197 -31.68 -27.72 -30.67
C LEU A 197 -32.18 -29.13 -30.92
N ASN A 198 -31.71 -30.12 -30.14
CA ASN A 198 -32.17 -31.51 -30.26
C ASN A 198 -33.69 -31.62 -30.08
N VAL A 199 -34.27 -30.93 -29.09
CA VAL A 199 -35.73 -30.93 -28.88
C VAL A 199 -36.46 -30.31 -30.07
N LEU A 200 -35.95 -29.20 -30.63
CA LEU A 200 -36.54 -28.58 -31.81
C LEU A 200 -36.43 -29.47 -33.06
N GLU A 201 -35.30 -30.16 -33.24
CA GLU A 201 -35.10 -31.12 -34.32
C GLU A 201 -36.04 -32.33 -34.19
N GLU A 202 -36.27 -32.81 -32.97
CA GLU A 202 -37.23 -33.90 -32.69
C GLU A 202 -38.65 -33.49 -33.05
N ILE A 203 -39.11 -32.32 -32.57
CA ILE A 203 -40.43 -31.77 -32.93
C ILE A 203 -40.56 -31.59 -34.45
N PHE A 204 -39.51 -31.13 -35.13
CA PHE A 204 -39.52 -30.98 -36.58
C PHE A 204 -39.63 -32.33 -37.29
N ARG A 205 -38.90 -33.36 -36.84
CA ARG A 205 -39.00 -34.72 -37.38
C ARG A 205 -40.42 -35.26 -37.20
N ASP A 206 -40.99 -35.15 -36.00
CA ASP A 206 -42.34 -35.60 -35.71
C ASP A 206 -43.36 -34.90 -36.62
N ALA A 207 -43.31 -33.57 -36.71
CA ALA A 207 -44.18 -32.79 -37.58
C ALA A 207 -44.02 -33.17 -39.07
N SER A 208 -42.79 -33.45 -39.53
CA SER A 208 -42.55 -33.92 -40.89
C SER A 208 -43.18 -35.29 -41.13
N THR A 209 -43.06 -36.21 -40.17
CA THR A 209 -43.68 -37.55 -40.29
C THR A 209 -45.21 -37.47 -40.28
N GLU A 210 -45.79 -36.63 -39.43
CA GLU A 210 -47.23 -36.39 -39.38
C GLU A 210 -47.73 -35.79 -40.71
N LEU A 211 -47.01 -34.83 -41.26
CA LEU A 211 -47.32 -34.24 -42.56
C LEU A 211 -47.32 -35.28 -43.68
N ASP A 212 -46.35 -36.20 -43.70
CA ASP A 212 -46.27 -37.24 -44.72
C ASP A 212 -47.40 -38.28 -44.57
N VAL A 213 -47.79 -38.62 -43.33
CA VAL A 213 -49.00 -39.44 -43.07
C VAL A 213 -50.26 -38.73 -43.57
N LEU A 214 -50.41 -37.43 -43.28
CA LEU A 214 -51.56 -36.63 -43.73
C LEU A 214 -51.61 -36.53 -45.26
N LYS A 215 -50.48 -36.35 -45.95
CA LYS A 215 -50.41 -36.39 -47.43
C LYS A 215 -50.90 -37.73 -47.96
N LEU A 216 -50.40 -38.84 -47.41
CA LEU A 216 -50.82 -40.18 -47.83
C LEU A 216 -52.32 -40.41 -47.58
N MET A 217 -52.84 -39.93 -46.45
CA MET A 217 -54.27 -40.01 -46.13
C MET A 217 -55.10 -39.19 -47.11
N ASN A 218 -54.66 -37.98 -47.46
CA ASN A 218 -55.31 -37.13 -48.45
C ASN A 218 -55.30 -37.77 -49.84
N GLU A 219 -54.18 -38.34 -50.28
CA GLU A 219 -54.10 -39.07 -51.55
C GLU A 219 -55.08 -40.26 -51.59
N LYS A 220 -55.19 -41.02 -50.49
CA LYS A 220 -56.16 -42.11 -50.37
C LYS A 220 -57.60 -41.59 -50.40
N ALA A 221 -57.89 -40.49 -49.71
CA ALA A 221 -59.21 -39.87 -49.69
C ALA A 221 -59.62 -39.36 -51.08
N VAL A 222 -58.71 -38.69 -51.81
CA VAL A 222 -58.93 -38.25 -53.19
C VAL A 222 -59.17 -39.43 -54.12
N LYS A 223 -58.33 -40.49 -54.06
CA LYS A 223 -58.53 -41.72 -54.85
C LYS A 223 -59.88 -42.37 -54.57
N SER A 224 -60.25 -42.51 -53.29
CA SER A 224 -61.55 -43.05 -52.89
C SER A 224 -62.72 -42.19 -53.38
N SER A 225 -62.60 -40.86 -53.33
CA SER A 225 -63.58 -39.94 -53.89
C SER A 225 -63.71 -40.10 -55.42
N ASP A 226 -62.59 -40.23 -56.13
CA ASP A 226 -62.60 -40.47 -57.57
C ASP A 226 -63.17 -41.84 -57.94
N ASP A 227 -62.91 -42.88 -57.15
CA ASP A 227 -63.48 -44.22 -57.30
C ASP A 227 -65.00 -44.18 -57.15
N THR A 228 -65.50 -43.60 -56.04
CA THR A 228 -66.96 -43.44 -55.81
C THR A 228 -67.63 -42.59 -56.89
N ARG A 229 -66.97 -41.53 -57.37
CA ARG A 229 -67.46 -40.73 -58.50
C ARG A 229 -67.52 -41.55 -59.79
N ARG A 230 -66.50 -42.37 -60.07
CA ARG A 230 -66.47 -43.25 -61.25
C ARG A 230 -67.58 -44.31 -61.18
N ASP A 231 -67.81 -44.89 -60.02
CA ASP A 231 -68.87 -45.89 -59.83
C ASP A 231 -70.26 -45.28 -59.90
N LEU A 232 -70.46 -44.08 -59.35
CA LEU A 232 -71.69 -43.31 -59.53
C LEU A 232 -71.97 -43.06 -61.03
N MET A 233 -70.97 -42.61 -61.79
CA MET A 233 -71.11 -42.40 -63.23
C MET A 233 -71.40 -43.70 -64.01
N LYS A 234 -70.95 -44.86 -63.54
CA LYS A 234 -71.31 -46.15 -64.15
C LYS A 234 -72.75 -46.51 -63.83
N MET A 235 -73.16 -46.42 -62.55
CA MET A 235 -74.52 -46.69 -62.10
C MET A 235 -75.54 -45.78 -62.79
N GLU A 236 -75.23 -44.48 -62.96
CA GLU A 236 -76.07 -43.54 -63.71
C GLU A 236 -76.23 -43.97 -65.18
N ARG A 237 -75.14 -44.41 -65.83
CA ARG A 237 -75.18 -44.92 -67.20
C ARG A 237 -76.01 -46.19 -67.32
N GLU A 238 -75.84 -47.14 -66.40
CA GLU A 238 -76.61 -48.39 -66.34
C GLU A 238 -78.10 -48.11 -66.09
N MET A 239 -78.44 -47.23 -65.14
CA MET A 239 -79.80 -46.78 -64.88
C MET A 239 -80.43 -46.12 -66.11
N TYR A 240 -79.69 -45.26 -66.82
CA TYR A 240 -80.17 -44.63 -68.04
C TYR A 240 -80.42 -45.65 -69.17
N GLN A 241 -79.52 -46.62 -69.35
CA GLN A 241 -79.70 -47.70 -70.34
C GLN A 241 -80.87 -48.61 -69.98
N ALA A 242 -80.98 -49.04 -68.72
CA ALA A 242 -82.10 -49.83 -68.22
C ALA A 242 -83.43 -49.09 -68.40
N ARG A 243 -83.46 -47.77 -68.12
CA ARG A 243 -84.61 -46.92 -68.39
C ARG A 243 -84.95 -46.89 -69.89
N ARG A 244 -83.97 -46.69 -70.77
CA ARG A 244 -84.20 -46.73 -72.23
C ARG A 244 -84.75 -48.08 -72.68
N ALA A 245 -84.18 -49.19 -72.22
CA ALA A 245 -84.63 -50.54 -72.57
C ALA A 245 -86.06 -50.80 -72.09
N ARG A 246 -86.38 -50.38 -70.85
CA ARG A 246 -87.75 -50.45 -70.31
C ARG A 246 -88.71 -49.59 -71.12
N ASP A 247 -88.33 -48.36 -71.46
CA ASP A 247 -89.18 -47.44 -72.23
C ASP A 247 -89.38 -47.96 -73.67
N GLN A 248 -88.37 -48.61 -74.27
CA GLN A 248 -88.49 -49.33 -75.54
C GLN A 248 -89.46 -50.51 -75.42
N GLN A 249 -89.31 -51.35 -74.40
CA GLN A 249 -90.19 -52.50 -74.16
C GLN A 249 -91.64 -52.04 -73.90
N LEU A 250 -91.83 -51.00 -73.08
CA LEU A 250 -93.13 -50.37 -72.87
C LEU A 250 -93.72 -49.88 -74.18
N ASN A 251 -92.93 -49.23 -75.04
CA ASN A 251 -93.40 -48.77 -76.35
C ASN A 251 -93.81 -49.94 -77.27
N VAL A 252 -93.05 -51.05 -77.28
CA VAL A 252 -93.42 -52.27 -78.03
C VAL A 252 -94.72 -52.86 -77.50
N THR A 253 -94.85 -53.05 -76.18
CA THR A 253 -96.09 -53.54 -75.57
C THR A 253 -97.26 -52.59 -75.78
N LYS A 254 -97.04 -51.27 -75.75
CA LYS A 254 -98.07 -50.27 -76.03
C LYS A 254 -98.53 -50.36 -77.47
N LYS A 255 -97.62 -50.49 -78.44
CA LYS A 255 -97.97 -50.72 -79.85
C LYS A 255 -98.76 -52.03 -80.03
N GLU A 256 -98.38 -53.10 -79.36
CA GLU A 256 -99.12 -54.37 -79.42
C GLU A 256 -100.50 -54.27 -78.74
N VAL A 257 -100.61 -53.55 -77.61
CA VAL A 257 -101.89 -53.25 -76.96
C VAL A 257 -102.76 -52.35 -77.84
N GLU A 258 -102.23 -51.32 -78.47
CA GLU A 258 -102.94 -50.49 -79.46
C GLU A 258 -103.44 -51.34 -80.63
N ARG A 259 -102.59 -52.24 -81.18
CA ARG A 259 -102.98 -53.18 -82.24
C ARG A 259 -104.10 -54.16 -81.80
N ARG A 260 -104.15 -54.51 -80.51
CA ARG A 260 -105.23 -55.31 -79.90
C ARG A 260 -106.44 -54.49 -79.46
N LYS A 261 -106.28 -53.17 -79.28
CA LYS A 261 -107.34 -52.22 -78.98
C LYS A 261 -108.03 -51.67 -80.22
N GLU A 262 -107.41 -51.69 -81.40
CA GLU A 262 -108.10 -51.38 -82.66
C GLU A 262 -109.43 -52.14 -82.86
N PRO A 263 -109.60 -53.41 -82.40
CA PRO A 263 -110.92 -54.07 -82.36
C PRO A 263 -111.74 -53.86 -81.06
N THR A 264 -111.16 -53.30 -79.99
CA THR A 264 -111.80 -53.20 -78.65
C THR A 264 -112.16 -51.76 -78.22
N ASP A 265 -111.64 -50.73 -78.91
CA ASP A 265 -111.83 -49.31 -78.59
C ASP A 265 -113.19 -48.72 -79.06
N ARG A 266 -114.15 -49.61 -79.35
CA ARG A 266 -115.56 -49.23 -79.53
C ARG A 266 -116.37 -49.23 -78.23
N THR A 267 -115.86 -49.77 -77.11
CA THR A 267 -116.78 -50.18 -76.03
C THR A 267 -116.63 -49.53 -74.67
N GLU A 268 -115.54 -48.86 -74.29
CA GLU A 268 -115.44 -48.38 -72.89
C GLU A 268 -114.80 -47.00 -72.72
N ARG A 269 -115.59 -45.97 -73.00
CA ARG A 269 -115.49 -44.67 -72.32
C ARG A 269 -116.59 -44.60 -71.26
N ARG A 270 -116.21 -44.60 -69.97
CA ARG A 270 -116.91 -44.05 -68.77
C ARG A 270 -116.38 -44.83 -67.56
N ALA A 271 -116.01 -44.27 -66.42
CA ALA A 271 -116.20 -42.94 -65.87
C ALA A 271 -115.12 -42.68 -64.80
N LYS A 272 -114.71 -41.41 -64.69
CA LYS A 272 -114.04 -40.84 -63.51
C LYS A 272 -115.11 -40.49 -62.47
N VAL A 273 -114.82 -40.62 -61.18
CA VAL A 273 -115.39 -39.74 -60.14
C VAL A 273 -114.36 -39.53 -59.02
N ALA A 274 -114.26 -38.26 -58.60
CA ALA A 274 -113.46 -37.74 -57.49
C ALA A 274 -114.34 -37.52 -56.24
N TYR A 275 -113.72 -37.50 -55.06
CA TYR A 275 -114.30 -37.09 -53.76
C TYR A 275 -113.12 -36.57 -52.91
N VAL A 276 -112.92 -35.28 -52.59
CA VAL A 276 -113.67 -34.27 -51.80
C VAL A 276 -113.70 -34.56 -50.30
N THR A 277 -112.90 -33.75 -49.58
CA THR A 277 -113.03 -33.21 -48.20
C THR A 277 -113.60 -34.07 -47.07
N ASP A 278 -112.95 -34.06 -45.90
CA ASP A 278 -113.54 -33.36 -44.76
C ASP A 278 -112.53 -33.01 -43.65
N THR A 279 -112.79 -31.87 -43.04
CA THR A 279 -112.16 -31.28 -41.85
C THR A 279 -113.07 -31.51 -40.66
N ALA A 280 -112.58 -32.08 -39.57
CA ALA A 280 -113.11 -31.78 -38.23
C ALA A 280 -112.20 -32.29 -37.10
N GLY A 281 -111.80 -31.33 -36.26
CA GLY A 281 -111.71 -31.51 -34.81
C GLY A 281 -110.41 -32.04 -34.24
N ASP A 282 -109.62 -31.17 -33.59
CA ASP A 282 -108.90 -31.62 -32.39
C ASP A 282 -108.58 -30.47 -31.42
N THR A 283 -109.39 -30.33 -30.38
CA THR A 283 -109.20 -29.40 -29.24
C THR A 283 -108.13 -29.88 -28.25
N LYS A 284 -107.37 -30.93 -28.59
CA LYS A 284 -106.15 -31.35 -27.88
C LYS A 284 -104.87 -30.76 -28.47
N ALA A 285 -104.88 -30.32 -29.73
CA ALA A 285 -103.73 -29.72 -30.38
C ALA A 285 -103.33 -28.38 -29.75
N THR A 286 -104.31 -27.58 -29.29
CA THR A 286 -104.09 -26.20 -28.82
C THR A 286 -103.36 -26.12 -27.48
N LYS A 287 -103.58 -27.07 -26.55
CA LYS A 287 -102.88 -27.10 -25.25
C LYS A 287 -101.44 -27.62 -25.36
N LEU A 288 -101.19 -28.60 -26.24
CA LEU A 288 -99.83 -29.05 -26.56
C LEU A 288 -99.04 -27.99 -27.35
N GLN A 289 -99.72 -27.16 -28.13
CA GLN A 289 -99.10 -26.06 -28.86
C GLN A 289 -98.65 -24.94 -27.90
N GLN A 290 -99.47 -24.57 -26.91
CA GLN A 290 -99.11 -23.58 -25.89
C GLN A 290 -97.93 -24.02 -25.00
N GLU A 291 -97.89 -25.27 -24.53
CA GLU A 291 -96.71 -25.76 -23.78
C GLU A 291 -95.44 -25.83 -24.64
N LYS A 292 -95.58 -26.05 -25.96
CA LYS A 292 -94.46 -25.98 -26.89
C LYS A 292 -94.01 -24.55 -27.12
N GLU A 293 -94.94 -23.60 -27.27
CA GLU A 293 -94.65 -22.17 -27.42
C GLU A 293 -93.95 -21.60 -26.19
N ASP A 294 -94.42 -21.91 -24.98
CA ASP A 294 -93.77 -21.50 -23.72
C ASP A 294 -92.36 -22.09 -23.56
N ARG A 295 -92.15 -23.33 -24.03
CA ARG A 295 -90.81 -23.94 -24.07
C ARG A 295 -89.93 -23.31 -25.13
N GLN A 296 -90.50 -22.97 -26.29
CA GLN A 296 -89.78 -22.30 -27.38
C GLN A 296 -89.33 -20.90 -26.95
N GLU A 297 -90.17 -20.15 -26.24
CA GLU A 297 -89.86 -18.82 -25.72
C GLU A 297 -88.77 -18.88 -24.62
N LYS A 298 -88.81 -19.90 -23.76
CA LYS A 298 -87.73 -20.18 -22.80
C LYS A 298 -86.41 -20.56 -23.48
N ILE A 299 -86.45 -21.30 -24.59
CA ILE A 299 -85.26 -21.64 -25.36
C ILE A 299 -84.69 -20.39 -26.03
N LEU A 300 -85.53 -19.56 -26.66
CA LEU A 300 -85.10 -18.31 -27.30
C LEU A 300 -84.49 -17.30 -26.32
N THR A 301 -85.07 -17.18 -25.11
CA THR A 301 -84.51 -16.32 -24.06
C THR A 301 -83.17 -16.83 -23.53
N LEU A 302 -82.98 -18.14 -23.43
CA LEU A 302 -81.68 -18.73 -23.11
C LEU A 302 -80.69 -18.52 -24.25
N GLU A 303 -81.07 -18.74 -25.51
CA GLU A 303 -80.23 -18.51 -26.69
C GLU A 303 -79.75 -17.05 -26.79
N ASP A 304 -80.62 -16.06 -26.54
CA ASP A 304 -80.25 -14.65 -26.51
C ASP A 304 -79.29 -14.32 -25.34
N ALA A 305 -79.51 -14.91 -24.17
CA ALA A 305 -78.58 -14.78 -23.03
C ALA A 305 -77.21 -15.41 -23.35
N PHE A 306 -77.18 -16.53 -24.07
CA PHE A 306 -75.95 -17.19 -24.47
C PHE A 306 -75.21 -16.45 -25.58
N GLU A 307 -75.89 -15.85 -26.55
CA GLU A 307 -75.22 -15.02 -27.56
C GLU A 307 -74.65 -13.73 -26.96
N LYS A 308 -75.30 -13.14 -25.95
CA LYS A 308 -74.73 -12.04 -25.17
C LYS A 308 -73.42 -12.45 -24.48
N ILE A 309 -73.37 -13.63 -23.89
CA ILE A 309 -72.15 -14.17 -23.24
C ILE A 309 -71.06 -14.47 -24.28
N LYS A 310 -71.43 -15.09 -25.40
CA LYS A 310 -70.53 -15.40 -26.51
C LYS A 310 -69.92 -14.13 -27.13
N SER A 311 -70.72 -13.09 -27.30
CA SER A 311 -70.28 -11.77 -27.74
C SER A 311 -69.33 -11.11 -26.72
N ALA A 312 -69.65 -11.16 -25.43
CA ALA A 312 -68.80 -10.57 -24.38
C ALA A 312 -67.43 -11.25 -24.28
N ILE A 313 -67.37 -12.58 -24.43
CA ILE A 313 -66.14 -13.39 -24.28
C ILE A 313 -65.40 -13.56 -25.63
N HIS A 314 -66.00 -13.09 -26.75
CA HIS A 314 -65.47 -13.16 -28.11
C HIS A 314 -65.06 -14.59 -28.51
N VAL A 315 -66.03 -15.50 -28.50
CA VAL A 315 -65.81 -16.94 -28.78
C VAL A 315 -66.66 -17.40 -29.95
N SER A 316 -66.11 -18.27 -30.80
CA SER A 316 -66.82 -18.76 -32.01
C SER A 316 -67.79 -19.91 -31.71
N ASN A 317 -67.45 -20.79 -30.77
CA ASN A 317 -68.22 -21.99 -30.42
C ASN A 317 -68.63 -22.02 -28.93
N MET A 318 -69.75 -22.68 -28.64
CA MET A 318 -70.34 -22.77 -27.30
C MET A 318 -69.44 -23.51 -26.30
N ASP A 319 -68.81 -24.60 -26.73
CA ASP A 319 -67.94 -25.42 -25.88
C ASP A 319 -66.65 -24.69 -25.48
N ASP A 320 -66.20 -23.74 -26.32
CA ASP A 320 -65.00 -22.94 -26.07
C ASP A 320 -65.21 -21.88 -24.98
N ILE A 321 -66.47 -21.51 -24.67
CA ILE A 321 -66.81 -20.54 -23.62
C ILE A 321 -66.39 -21.09 -22.26
N VAL A 322 -66.76 -22.34 -21.97
CA VAL A 322 -66.39 -23.00 -20.70
C VAL A 322 -64.88 -23.09 -20.58
N PHE A 323 -64.20 -23.54 -21.64
CA PHE A 323 -62.74 -23.65 -21.65
C PHE A 323 -62.06 -22.30 -21.39
N ARG A 324 -62.48 -21.21 -22.07
CA ARG A 324 -61.89 -19.87 -21.87
C ARG A 324 -62.16 -19.30 -20.49
N VAL A 325 -63.38 -19.45 -19.96
CA VAL A 325 -63.72 -18.97 -18.61
C VAL A 325 -62.89 -19.71 -17.57
N THR A 326 -62.76 -21.04 -17.68
CA THR A 326 -61.91 -21.82 -16.77
C THR A 326 -60.44 -21.42 -16.89
N ASN A 327 -59.93 -21.21 -18.10
CA ASN A 327 -58.53 -20.80 -18.27
C ASN A 327 -58.28 -19.36 -17.79
N GLN A 328 -59.24 -18.46 -17.95
CA GLN A 328 -59.18 -17.11 -17.39
C GLN A 328 -59.21 -17.13 -15.87
N ASP A 329 -60.04 -17.96 -15.24
CA ASP A 329 -60.06 -18.07 -13.78
C ASP A 329 -58.78 -18.70 -13.22
N ASN A 330 -58.22 -19.70 -13.91
CA ASN A 330 -56.89 -20.24 -13.59
C ASN A 330 -55.79 -19.19 -13.74
N THR A 331 -55.85 -18.37 -14.80
CA THR A 331 -54.89 -17.28 -15.03
C THR A 331 -55.02 -16.22 -13.94
N ARG A 332 -56.25 -15.87 -13.53
CA ARG A 332 -56.55 -14.96 -12.44
C ARG A 332 -56.00 -15.48 -11.11
N HIS A 333 -56.25 -16.75 -10.79
CA HIS A 333 -55.70 -17.39 -9.58
C HIS A 333 -54.17 -17.36 -9.56
N ARG A 334 -53.53 -17.67 -10.68
CA ARG A 334 -52.07 -17.60 -10.81
C ARG A 334 -51.53 -16.18 -10.60
N ILE A 335 -52.21 -15.17 -11.16
CA ILE A 335 -51.82 -13.76 -10.99
C ILE A 335 -51.98 -13.34 -9.52
N LEU A 336 -53.09 -13.69 -8.88
CA LEU A 336 -53.32 -13.41 -7.46
C LEU A 336 -52.27 -14.09 -6.56
N GLN A 337 -51.90 -15.32 -6.88
CA GLN A 337 -50.82 -16.02 -6.17
C GLN A 337 -49.47 -15.31 -6.36
N GLN A 338 -49.14 -14.90 -7.59
CA GLN A 338 -47.92 -14.14 -7.87
C GLN A 338 -47.92 -12.78 -7.17
N GLU A 339 -49.06 -12.09 -7.10
CA GLU A 339 -49.21 -10.84 -6.36
C GLU A 339 -48.92 -11.05 -4.87
N GLN A 340 -49.50 -12.09 -4.26
CA GLN A 340 -49.24 -12.44 -2.86
C GLN A 340 -47.75 -12.78 -2.62
N GLU A 341 -47.14 -13.60 -3.46
CA GLU A 341 -45.71 -13.95 -3.36
C GLU A 341 -44.80 -12.71 -3.46
N LYS A 342 -45.17 -11.74 -4.31
CA LYS A 342 -44.44 -10.47 -4.45
C LYS A 342 -44.65 -9.55 -3.25
N LEU A 343 -45.84 -9.52 -2.66
CA LEU A 343 -46.10 -8.78 -1.42
C LEU A 343 -45.30 -9.35 -0.25
N ASP A 344 -45.31 -10.67 -0.07
CA ASP A 344 -44.55 -11.35 0.98
C ASP A 344 -43.03 -11.12 0.80
N ALA A 345 -42.53 -11.20 -0.45
CA ALA A 345 -41.13 -10.90 -0.75
C ALA A 345 -40.77 -9.43 -0.46
N LYS A 346 -41.69 -8.50 -0.73
CA LYS A 346 -41.51 -7.07 -0.42
C LYS A 346 -41.45 -6.84 1.09
N GLU A 347 -42.29 -7.49 1.88
CA GLU A 347 -42.26 -7.41 3.34
C GLU A 347 -40.92 -7.93 3.89
N ARG A 348 -40.46 -9.10 3.45
CA ARG A 348 -39.14 -9.63 3.84
C ARG A 348 -37.99 -8.69 3.53
N LEU A 349 -37.98 -8.10 2.34
CA LEU A 349 -36.94 -7.12 1.94
C LEU A 349 -37.02 -5.83 2.78
N MET A 350 -38.22 -5.41 3.18
CA MET A 350 -38.40 -4.28 4.08
C MET A 350 -37.87 -4.59 5.48
N GLU A 351 -38.14 -5.77 6.02
CA GLU A 351 -37.59 -6.23 7.30
C GLU A 351 -36.06 -6.30 7.25
N GLU A 352 -35.49 -6.92 6.21
CA GLU A 352 -34.03 -7.00 6.02
C GLU A 352 -33.39 -5.61 5.91
N LYS A 353 -34.03 -4.69 5.16
CA LYS A 353 -33.59 -3.29 5.08
C LYS A 353 -33.62 -2.60 6.44
N THR A 354 -34.65 -2.84 7.26
CA THR A 354 -34.71 -2.27 8.61
C THR A 354 -33.64 -2.86 9.53
N SER A 355 -33.43 -4.17 9.48
CA SER A 355 -32.37 -4.86 10.22
C SER A 355 -30.98 -4.34 9.84
N LEU A 356 -30.69 -4.25 8.55
CA LEU A 356 -29.42 -3.70 8.04
C LEU A 356 -29.24 -2.22 8.43
N ARG A 357 -30.32 -1.43 8.49
CA ARG A 357 -30.25 -0.04 8.95
C ARG A 357 -29.87 0.03 10.44
N VAL A 358 -30.46 -0.83 11.28
CA VAL A 358 -30.11 -0.91 12.71
C VAL A 358 -28.65 -1.33 12.87
N ILE A 359 -28.20 -2.37 12.16
CA ILE A 359 -26.80 -2.81 12.17
C ILE A 359 -25.85 -1.69 11.71
N PHE A 360 -26.23 -0.92 10.68
CA PHE A 360 -25.45 0.21 10.21
C PHE A 360 -25.36 1.33 11.25
N GLU A 361 -26.47 1.66 11.93
CA GLU A 361 -26.49 2.63 13.01
C GLU A 361 -25.61 2.17 14.19
N ASP A 362 -25.71 0.91 14.60
CA ASP A 362 -24.85 0.32 15.63
C ASP A 362 -23.37 0.40 15.25
N LEU A 363 -23.02 0.04 14.02
CA LEU A 363 -21.65 0.11 13.51
C LEU A 363 -21.12 1.56 13.45
N LYS A 364 -21.99 2.53 13.14
CA LYS A 364 -21.65 3.96 13.16
C LYS A 364 -21.30 4.42 14.58
N PHE A 365 -22.06 3.98 15.59
CA PHE A 365 -21.79 4.33 16.99
C PHE A 365 -20.60 3.56 17.58
N THR A 366 -20.34 2.32 17.16
CA THR A 366 -19.12 1.58 17.58
C THR A 366 -17.86 2.18 16.96
N SER A 367 -17.93 2.65 15.71
CA SER A 367 -16.82 3.35 15.04
C SER A 367 -16.51 4.68 15.73
N GLN A 368 -17.54 5.45 16.13
CA GLN A 368 -17.35 6.68 16.90
C GLN A 368 -16.79 6.42 18.31
N ARG A 369 -17.14 5.30 18.96
CA ARG A 369 -16.56 4.89 20.26
C ARG A 369 -15.11 4.45 20.18
N GLN A 370 -14.66 3.88 19.05
CA GLN A 370 -13.26 3.51 18.85
C GLN A 370 -12.36 4.71 18.53
N ILE A 371 -12.92 5.80 17.97
CA ILE A 371 -12.18 7.05 17.70
C ILE A 371 -12.08 7.94 18.94
N ALA A 372 -12.96 7.74 19.94
CA ALA A 372 -13.00 8.52 21.19
C ALA A 372 -12.18 7.91 22.35
N LYS A 373 -11.43 6.84 22.11
CA LYS A 373 -10.38 6.31 23.00
C LYS A 373 -9.02 6.60 22.38
#